data_AF-A0A2T1A6P1-F1
#
_entry.id   AF-A0A2T1A6P1-F1
#
_cell.length_a   1.000
_cell.length_b   1.000
_cell.length_c   1.000
_cell.angle_alpha   90.00
_cell.angle_beta   90.00
_cell.angle_gamma   90.00
#
_symmetry.space_group_name_H-M   'P 1'
#
loop_
_entity.id
_entity.type
_entity.pdbx_description
1 polymer ?
#
loop_
_entity_poly.entity_id
_entity_poly.type
_entity_poly.pdbx_seq_one_letter_code
_entity_poly.pdbx_strand_id
1 'polypeptide(L)'
;MRLVTFVAGVQTPRFGILHDDVIIDPHAVLYADAGLRGVDTQSAGLHDVPREMVAFFESGDLGRAAAQRAIDVVVARDGSGDALIGPNGEPAVVSSADARLLAPVPRPRRIRDYLTYTEHAAGSGLAVPEAFAAMPICYKCNVETIIGPDEPLLWPGYTEQLDFELELGFFTNGHGRNLSPDEASGLIAGVTIFNDVSARDIQMFEMSLTIGPSKGKDFCTAMGPCVLTMDEVDEWDITMTARINDEVWASGTTEHRQFSFAEVLAWASLSEDVYPGEFLALGTVGGGCGLELDRWIQPGDVVELEASGIGTLRNTVGPKETYPPGAGIASYKGSPPVHVHH
;
A
#
# COMPACT_ATOMS: atom_id res chain seq x y z
N MET A 1 -7.08 -12.74 -6.24
CA MET A 1 -7.87 -12.36 -5.04
C MET A 1 -7.65 -10.89 -4.67
N ARG A 2 -8.62 -10.25 -4.00
CA ARG A 2 -8.47 -8.92 -3.36
C ARG A 2 -8.38 -9.08 -1.85
N LEU A 3 -7.20 -8.88 -1.28
CA LEU A 3 -6.93 -9.08 0.14
C LEU A 3 -7.06 -7.75 0.90
N VAL A 4 -7.80 -7.75 2.00
CA VAL A 4 -8.03 -6.54 2.81
C VAL A 4 -7.68 -6.78 4.26
N THR A 5 -7.34 -5.70 4.95
CA THR A 5 -7.39 -5.64 6.42
C THR A 5 -8.54 -4.72 6.79
N PHE A 6 -9.41 -5.15 7.69
CA PHE A 6 -10.64 -4.42 8.00
C PHE A 6 -10.99 -4.48 9.49
N VAL A 7 -11.85 -3.55 9.92
CA VAL A 7 -12.56 -3.61 11.20
C VAL A 7 -14.06 -3.56 10.95
N ALA A 8 -14.84 -4.33 11.71
CA ALA A 8 -16.30 -4.39 11.58
C ALA A 8 -16.93 -4.78 12.92
N GLY A 9 -17.69 -3.87 13.53
CA GLY A 9 -18.28 -4.01 14.87
C GLY A 9 -17.24 -4.00 15.99
N VAL A 10 -16.31 -4.97 15.98
CA VAL A 10 -15.15 -5.06 16.87
C VAL A 10 -14.00 -4.22 16.29
N GLN A 11 -13.29 -3.47 17.15
CA GLN A 11 -12.21 -2.55 16.75
C GLN A 11 -10.86 -3.25 16.47
N THR A 12 -10.80 -4.58 16.56
CA THR A 12 -9.58 -5.34 16.27
C THR A 12 -9.45 -5.56 14.76
N PRO A 13 -8.32 -5.19 14.14
CA PRO A 13 -8.06 -5.47 12.72
C PRO A 13 -8.11 -6.97 12.42
N ARG A 14 -8.72 -7.32 11.29
CA ARG A 14 -8.82 -8.70 10.79
C ARG A 14 -8.40 -8.77 9.33
N PHE A 15 -7.78 -9.87 8.95
CA PHE A 15 -7.59 -10.25 7.55
C PHE A 15 -8.91 -10.68 6.91
N GLY A 16 -9.16 -10.24 5.69
CA GLY A 16 -10.32 -10.65 4.91
C GLY A 16 -10.04 -10.68 3.41
N ILE A 17 -10.99 -11.23 2.68
CA ILE A 17 -11.02 -11.27 1.21
C ILE A 17 -12.22 -10.46 0.77
N LEU A 18 -12.00 -9.41 -0.01
CA LEU A 18 -13.07 -8.68 -0.66
C LEU A 18 -13.55 -9.51 -1.86
N HIS A 19 -14.81 -9.92 -1.81
CA HIS A 19 -15.47 -10.71 -2.84
C HIS A 19 -16.82 -10.07 -3.12
N ASP A 20 -16.99 -9.51 -4.32
CA ASP A 20 -18.11 -8.64 -4.67
C ASP A 20 -18.30 -7.51 -3.65
N ASP A 21 -19.47 -7.42 -3.02
CA ASP A 21 -19.82 -6.39 -2.03
C ASP A 21 -19.60 -6.84 -0.58
N VAL A 22 -19.00 -8.01 -0.35
CA VAL A 22 -18.74 -8.56 0.99
C VAL A 22 -17.27 -8.80 1.27
N ILE A 23 -16.91 -8.76 2.55
CA ILE A 23 -15.62 -9.16 3.08
C ILE A 23 -15.79 -10.50 3.79
N ILE A 24 -15.05 -11.50 3.32
CA ILE A 24 -15.01 -12.86 3.87
C ILE A 24 -13.82 -12.94 4.82
N ASP A 25 -14.06 -13.24 6.10
CA ASP A 25 -13.02 -13.59 7.09
C ASP A 25 -12.76 -15.10 7.03
N PRO A 26 -11.62 -15.57 6.46
CA PRO A 26 -11.42 -16.98 6.21
C PRO A 26 -11.39 -17.82 7.49
N HIS A 27 -10.83 -17.26 8.56
CA HIS A 27 -10.76 -17.96 9.84
C HIS A 27 -12.17 -18.11 10.44
N ALA A 28 -12.96 -17.05 10.47
CA ALA A 28 -14.32 -17.08 11.01
C ALA A 28 -15.24 -18.00 10.17
N VAL A 29 -15.12 -17.98 8.84
CA VAL A 29 -15.93 -18.83 7.94
C VAL A 29 -15.62 -20.30 8.17
N LEU A 30 -14.33 -20.68 8.15
CA LEU A 30 -13.94 -22.07 8.32
C LEU A 30 -14.24 -22.58 9.73
N TYR A 31 -14.19 -21.70 10.74
CA TYR A 31 -14.64 -22.02 12.10
C TYR A 31 -16.14 -22.36 12.14
N ALA A 32 -16.98 -21.48 11.58
CA ALA A 32 -18.43 -21.68 11.54
C ALA A 32 -18.80 -22.97 10.80
N ASP A 33 -18.18 -23.21 9.64
CA ASP A 33 -18.40 -24.41 8.84
C ASP A 33 -18.01 -25.71 9.56
N ALA A 34 -16.86 -25.71 10.28
CA ALA A 34 -16.46 -26.84 11.10
C ALA A 34 -17.49 -27.16 12.19
N GLY A 35 -17.99 -26.13 12.88
CA GLY A 35 -19.05 -26.27 13.88
C GLY A 35 -20.34 -26.86 13.32
N LEU A 36 -20.77 -26.42 12.14
CA LEU A 36 -21.95 -26.95 11.46
C LEU A 36 -21.78 -28.41 11.02
N ARG A 37 -20.55 -28.83 10.68
CA ARG A 37 -20.22 -30.23 10.36
C ARG A 37 -19.95 -31.10 11.59
N GLY A 38 -19.96 -30.53 12.79
CA GLY A 38 -19.62 -31.24 14.04
C GLY A 38 -18.16 -31.68 14.10
N VAL A 39 -17.26 -30.99 13.40
CA VAL A 39 -15.81 -31.25 13.37
C VAL A 39 -15.12 -30.29 14.33
N ASP A 40 -14.23 -30.81 15.19
CA ASP A 40 -13.47 -29.96 16.10
C ASP A 40 -12.46 -29.07 15.36
N THR A 41 -12.00 -28.00 16.02
CA THR A 41 -11.13 -26.97 15.42
C THR A 41 -9.77 -27.50 15.00
N GLN A 42 -9.27 -28.54 15.68
CA GLN A 42 -7.97 -29.15 15.40
C GLN A 42 -8.05 -30.00 14.13
N SER A 43 -9.07 -30.85 14.04
CA SER A 43 -9.37 -31.69 12.88
C SER A 43 -9.76 -30.86 11.65
N ALA A 44 -10.31 -29.66 11.86
CA ALA A 44 -10.59 -28.69 10.80
C ALA A 44 -9.35 -27.89 10.34
N GLY A 45 -8.19 -28.04 11.00
CA GLY A 45 -6.96 -27.35 10.63
C GLY A 45 -6.98 -25.84 10.86
N LEU A 46 -7.83 -25.32 11.75
CA LEU A 46 -8.03 -23.87 11.92
C LEU A 46 -6.79 -23.13 12.44
N HIS A 47 -5.86 -23.84 13.08
CA HIS A 47 -4.58 -23.26 13.49
C HIS A 47 -3.71 -22.77 12.32
N ASP A 48 -3.90 -23.32 11.13
CA ASP A 48 -3.16 -22.95 9.92
C ASP A 48 -3.84 -21.82 9.15
N VAL A 49 -5.01 -21.36 9.59
CA VAL A 49 -5.76 -20.30 8.91
C VAL A 49 -5.31 -18.95 9.43
N PRO A 50 -4.63 -18.14 8.59
CA PRO A 50 -4.09 -16.86 9.01
C PRO A 50 -5.21 -15.88 9.36
N ARG A 51 -4.97 -15.05 10.39
CA ARG A 51 -5.91 -14.01 10.86
C ARG A 51 -5.43 -12.59 10.58
N GLU A 52 -4.18 -12.46 10.14
CA GLU A 52 -3.50 -11.20 9.85
C GLU A 52 -2.83 -11.29 8.47
N MET A 53 -2.71 -10.17 7.77
CA MET A 53 -2.20 -10.12 6.39
C MET A 53 -0.77 -10.66 6.27
N VAL A 54 0.12 -10.28 7.19
CA VAL A 54 1.52 -10.76 7.17
C VAL A 54 1.59 -12.26 7.42
N ALA A 55 0.78 -12.79 8.35
CA ALA A 55 0.68 -14.23 8.58
C ALA A 55 0.12 -14.96 7.35
N PHE A 56 -0.80 -14.34 6.60
CA PHE A 56 -1.28 -14.89 5.33
C PHE A 56 -0.14 -15.00 4.33
N PHE A 57 0.69 -13.96 4.17
CA PHE A 57 1.88 -14.02 3.33
C PHE A 57 2.86 -15.11 3.79
N GLU A 58 3.19 -15.18 5.08
CA GLU A 58 4.08 -16.19 5.65
C GLU A 58 3.59 -17.64 5.43
N SER A 59 2.28 -17.85 5.40
CA SER A 59 1.67 -19.18 5.21
C SER A 59 1.69 -19.68 3.77
N GLY A 60 2.04 -18.83 2.79
CA GLY A 60 2.18 -19.21 1.38
C GLY A 60 0.95 -19.95 0.82
N ASP A 61 1.19 -21.13 0.24
CA ASP A 61 0.13 -21.95 -0.37
C ASP A 61 -0.94 -22.42 0.63
N LEU A 62 -0.59 -22.62 1.90
CA LEU A 62 -1.55 -23.05 2.91
C LEU A 62 -2.58 -21.95 3.20
N GLY A 63 -2.13 -20.71 3.34
CA GLY A 63 -3.00 -19.54 3.49
C GLY A 63 -3.88 -19.31 2.29
N ARG A 64 -3.30 -19.35 1.08
CA ARG A 64 -4.04 -19.24 -0.18
C ARG A 64 -5.13 -20.32 -0.30
N ALA A 65 -4.80 -21.57 0.03
CA ALA A 65 -5.76 -22.64 0.01
C ALA A 65 -6.86 -22.45 1.08
N ALA A 66 -6.54 -21.93 2.26
CA ALA A 66 -7.54 -21.62 3.29
C ALA A 66 -8.48 -20.49 2.86
N ALA A 67 -7.93 -19.43 2.27
CA ALA A 67 -8.68 -18.34 1.67
C ALA A 67 -9.67 -18.85 0.60
N GLN A 68 -9.19 -19.68 -0.34
CA GLN A 68 -10.05 -20.24 -1.38
C GLN A 68 -11.16 -21.13 -0.79
N ARG A 69 -10.84 -22.00 0.17
CA ARG A 69 -11.87 -22.83 0.83
C ARG A 69 -12.94 -21.98 1.53
N ALA A 70 -12.57 -20.85 2.13
CA ALA A 70 -13.55 -19.97 2.75
C ALA A 70 -14.48 -19.34 1.71
N ILE A 71 -13.96 -18.90 0.57
CA ILE A 71 -14.78 -18.44 -0.56
C ILE A 71 -15.73 -19.54 -1.00
N ASP A 72 -15.23 -20.75 -1.23
CA ASP A 72 -16.04 -21.89 -1.68
C ASP A 72 -17.18 -22.21 -0.70
N VAL A 73 -16.92 -22.14 0.61
CA VAL A 73 -17.94 -22.33 1.66
C VAL A 73 -19.03 -21.26 1.60
N VAL A 74 -18.65 -19.99 1.40
CA VAL A 74 -19.61 -18.87 1.29
C VAL A 74 -20.46 -19.02 0.03
N VAL A 75 -19.83 -19.28 -1.12
CA VAL A 75 -20.51 -19.47 -2.40
C VAL A 75 -21.48 -20.66 -2.35
N ALA A 76 -21.06 -21.79 -1.77
CA ALA A 76 -21.92 -22.97 -1.64
C ALA A 76 -23.13 -22.75 -0.72
N ARG A 77 -23.10 -21.70 0.10
CA ARG A 77 -24.16 -21.32 1.04
C ARG A 77 -24.97 -20.11 0.60
N ASP A 78 -24.70 -19.55 -0.56
CA ASP A 78 -25.45 -18.40 -1.05
C ASP A 78 -26.97 -18.71 -1.07
N GLY A 79 -27.76 -17.79 -0.52
CA GLY A 79 -29.21 -17.96 -0.35
C GLY A 79 -29.68 -18.94 0.74
N SER A 80 -28.80 -19.57 1.52
CA SER A 80 -29.18 -20.49 2.62
C SER A 80 -29.86 -19.81 3.82
N GLY A 81 -29.54 -18.54 4.06
CA GLY A 81 -30.03 -17.77 5.22
C GLY A 81 -29.33 -18.09 6.55
N ASP A 82 -28.40 -19.05 6.58
CA ASP A 82 -27.63 -19.39 7.77
C ASP A 82 -26.53 -18.36 8.03
N ALA A 83 -26.55 -17.71 9.19
CA ALA A 83 -25.50 -16.80 9.59
C ALA A 83 -24.22 -17.57 9.96
N LEU A 84 -23.11 -17.29 9.29
CA LEU A 84 -21.79 -17.78 9.67
C LEU A 84 -21.20 -16.87 10.75
N ILE A 85 -21.03 -17.43 11.95
CA ILE A 85 -20.56 -16.71 13.14
C ILE A 85 -19.20 -17.27 13.57
N GLY A 86 -18.24 -16.37 13.71
CA GLY A 86 -16.89 -16.67 14.16
C GLY A 86 -16.81 -17.05 15.65
N PRO A 87 -15.61 -17.45 16.10
CA PRO A 87 -15.39 -17.98 17.45
C PRO A 87 -15.72 -17.01 18.59
N ASN A 88 -15.76 -15.70 18.34
CA ASN A 88 -16.06 -14.67 19.33
C ASN A 88 -17.45 -14.04 19.13
N GLY A 89 -18.31 -14.63 18.29
CA GLY A 89 -19.64 -14.10 17.99
C GLY A 89 -19.67 -13.05 16.87
N GLU A 90 -18.53 -12.78 16.22
CA GLU A 90 -18.41 -11.86 15.10
C GLU A 90 -18.97 -12.45 13.79
N PRO A 91 -19.57 -11.65 12.90
CA PRO A 91 -19.94 -12.13 11.58
C PRO A 91 -18.71 -12.55 10.78
N ALA A 92 -18.78 -13.72 10.14
CA ALA A 92 -17.73 -14.26 9.29
C ALA A 92 -17.75 -13.68 7.86
N VAL A 93 -18.90 -13.17 7.43
CA VAL A 93 -19.11 -12.43 6.19
C VAL A 93 -19.71 -11.10 6.56
N VAL A 94 -19.11 -10.01 6.10
CA VAL A 94 -19.51 -8.64 6.44
C VAL A 94 -19.76 -7.87 5.14
N SER A 95 -20.83 -7.08 5.08
CA SER A 95 -20.99 -6.11 4.00
C SER A 95 -19.80 -5.16 3.98
N SER A 96 -19.17 -4.95 2.82
CA SER A 96 -18.07 -4.00 2.67
C SER A 96 -18.47 -2.59 3.09
N ALA A 97 -19.74 -2.21 2.94
CA ALA A 97 -20.28 -0.93 3.39
C ALA A 97 -20.40 -0.79 4.91
N ASP A 98 -20.45 -1.90 5.65
CA ASP A 98 -20.52 -1.93 7.12
C ASP A 98 -19.13 -2.15 7.77
N ALA A 99 -18.09 -2.23 6.95
CA ALA A 99 -16.70 -2.39 7.37
C ALA A 99 -15.90 -1.12 7.08
N ARG A 100 -14.90 -0.86 7.93
CA ARG A 100 -13.87 0.14 7.63
C ARG A 100 -12.61 -0.59 7.19
N LEU A 101 -12.18 -0.35 5.96
CA LEU A 101 -10.90 -0.83 5.45
C LEU A 101 -9.76 -0.06 6.11
N LEU A 102 -8.68 -0.76 6.38
CA LEU A 102 -7.39 -0.19 6.78
C LEU A 102 -6.43 -0.30 5.60
N ALA A 103 -5.23 0.26 5.74
CA ALA A 103 -4.13 -0.09 4.85
C ALA A 103 -3.98 -1.62 4.82
N PRO A 104 -3.75 -2.27 3.66
CA PRO A 104 -3.78 -3.73 3.59
C PRO A 104 -2.75 -4.41 4.51
N VAL A 105 -1.59 -3.78 4.70
CA VAL A 105 -0.64 -4.07 5.78
C VAL A 105 -0.40 -2.77 6.55
N PRO A 106 -1.07 -2.54 7.69
CA PRO A 106 -0.95 -1.28 8.43
C PRO A 106 0.45 -0.98 8.95
N ARG A 107 1.25 -2.02 9.23
CA ARG A 107 2.64 -1.90 9.70
C ARG A 107 3.50 -2.98 9.02
N PRO A 108 3.94 -2.76 7.77
CA PRO A 108 4.83 -3.66 7.06
C PRO A 108 6.18 -3.70 7.77
N ARG A 109 6.93 -4.79 7.58
CA ARG A 109 8.24 -4.96 8.23
C ARG A 109 9.22 -3.87 7.80
N ARG A 110 9.18 -3.50 6.51
CA ARG A 110 9.99 -2.47 5.87
C ARG A 110 9.23 -1.95 4.65
N ILE A 111 9.49 -0.69 4.30
CA ILE A 111 9.14 -0.10 3.02
C ILE A 111 10.43 0.37 2.35
N ARG A 112 10.60 0.04 1.08
CA ARG A 112 11.58 0.66 0.18
C ARG A 112 10.81 1.29 -0.96
N ASP A 113 10.98 2.60 -1.12
CA ASP A 113 10.40 3.32 -2.23
C ASP A 113 11.47 3.63 -3.27
N TYR A 114 11.25 3.10 -4.47
CA TYR A 114 12.22 3.07 -5.56
C TYR A 114 11.97 4.20 -6.56
N LEU A 115 12.98 4.51 -7.36
CA LEU A 115 12.84 5.42 -8.50
C LEU A 115 13.04 4.61 -9.78
N THR A 116 11.95 4.20 -10.44
CA THR A 116 12.01 3.33 -11.62
C THR A 116 11.44 3.94 -12.91
N TYR A 117 10.70 5.04 -12.83
CA TYR A 117 10.14 5.72 -14.01
C TYR A 117 11.08 6.80 -14.51
N THR A 118 11.45 6.73 -15.80
CA THR A 118 12.42 7.68 -16.39
C THR A 118 11.89 9.10 -16.42
N GLU A 119 10.60 9.28 -16.72
CA GLU A 119 9.96 10.61 -16.73
C GLU A 119 10.03 11.26 -15.35
N HIS A 120 9.73 10.50 -14.30
CA HIS A 120 9.85 10.97 -12.93
C HIS A 120 11.31 11.23 -12.52
N ALA A 121 12.23 10.34 -12.89
CA ALA A 121 13.65 10.47 -12.57
C ALA A 121 14.35 11.62 -13.29
N ALA A 122 13.88 11.99 -14.49
CA ALA A 122 14.36 13.20 -15.19
C ALA A 122 13.97 14.47 -14.43
N GLY A 123 12.92 14.41 -13.60
CA GLY A 123 12.34 15.55 -12.90
C GLY A 123 12.00 16.68 -13.86
N SER A 124 12.07 17.91 -13.36
CA SER A 124 11.87 19.17 -14.10
C SER A 124 12.95 19.49 -15.14
N GLY A 125 13.38 18.51 -15.95
CA GLY A 125 14.34 18.70 -17.04
C GLY A 125 15.81 18.50 -16.65
N LEU A 126 16.10 17.73 -15.61
CA LEU A 126 17.46 17.34 -15.25
C LEU A 126 17.91 16.10 -16.06
N ALA A 127 19.22 15.99 -16.28
CA ALA A 127 19.78 14.79 -16.89
C ALA A 127 19.67 13.62 -15.92
N VAL A 128 19.06 12.52 -16.38
CA VAL A 128 18.95 11.28 -15.62
C VAL A 128 20.36 10.74 -15.32
N PRO A 129 20.75 10.57 -14.04
CA PRO A 129 22.08 10.07 -13.69
C PRO A 129 22.31 8.64 -14.18
N GLU A 130 23.57 8.28 -14.47
CA GLU A 130 23.96 6.90 -14.85
C GLU A 130 23.46 5.85 -13.84
N ALA A 131 23.42 6.21 -12.55
CA ALA A 131 22.95 5.34 -11.48
C ALA A 131 21.50 4.85 -11.70
N PHE A 132 20.61 5.68 -12.25
CA PHE A 132 19.23 5.30 -12.55
C PHE A 132 19.18 4.15 -13.55
N ALA A 133 20.03 4.23 -14.59
CA ALA A 133 20.13 3.18 -15.59
C ALA A 133 20.76 1.88 -15.03
N ALA A 134 21.62 1.98 -14.02
CA ALA A 134 22.45 0.87 -13.55
C ALA A 134 21.81 0.03 -12.44
N MET A 135 20.98 0.62 -11.58
CA MET A 135 20.38 -0.08 -10.43
C MET A 135 19.08 0.61 -9.97
N PRO A 136 18.09 -0.15 -9.48
CA PRO A 136 16.89 0.43 -8.89
C PRO A 136 17.27 1.06 -7.54
N ILE A 137 17.30 2.39 -7.51
CA ILE A 137 17.61 3.18 -6.31
C ILE A 137 16.36 3.32 -5.47
N CYS A 138 16.50 3.15 -4.16
CA CYS A 138 15.44 3.44 -3.20
C CYS A 138 15.94 4.22 -2.00
N TYR A 139 14.99 4.80 -1.28
CA TYR A 139 15.16 5.18 0.12
C TYR A 139 14.22 4.32 1.01
N LYS A 140 14.41 4.39 2.33
CA LYS A 140 13.58 3.65 3.30
C LYS A 140 12.51 4.57 3.86
N CYS A 141 11.25 4.17 3.77
CA CYS A 141 10.14 4.97 4.29
C CYS A 141 9.83 4.63 5.76
N ASN A 142 9.11 5.53 6.42
CA ASN A 142 8.65 5.35 7.78
C ASN A 142 7.43 4.40 7.84
N VAL A 143 7.59 3.23 8.45
CA VAL A 143 6.51 2.23 8.60
C VAL A 143 5.45 2.60 9.65
N GLU A 144 5.66 3.69 10.38
CA GLU A 144 4.81 4.15 11.49
C GLU A 144 3.74 5.18 11.08
N THR A 145 3.79 5.66 9.84
CA THR A 145 2.93 6.75 9.35
C THR A 145 2.03 6.35 8.20
N ILE A 146 1.74 5.05 8.10
CA ILE A 146 0.88 4.49 7.06
C ILE A 146 -0.57 4.65 7.48
N ILE A 147 -1.37 5.18 6.57
CA ILE A 147 -2.83 5.31 6.70
C ILE A 147 -3.54 4.52 5.59
N GLY A 148 -4.76 4.08 5.88
CA GLY A 148 -5.60 3.37 4.93
C GLY A 148 -6.54 4.28 4.13
N PRO A 149 -7.47 3.66 3.39
CA PRO A 149 -8.57 4.38 2.75
C PRO A 149 -9.38 5.22 3.75
N ASP A 150 -9.85 6.38 3.29
CA ASP A 150 -10.70 7.36 3.98
C ASP A 150 -10.12 8.01 5.23
N GLU A 151 -8.90 7.63 5.63
CA GLU A 151 -8.16 8.34 6.67
C GLU A 151 -7.61 9.69 6.12
N PRO A 152 -7.52 10.74 6.95
CA PRO A 152 -7.07 12.05 6.49
C PRO A 152 -5.56 12.04 6.18
N LEU A 153 -5.15 12.60 5.04
CA LEU A 153 -3.73 12.89 4.79
C LEU A 153 -3.25 13.93 5.81
N LEU A 154 -2.07 13.72 6.39
CA LEU A 154 -1.52 14.64 7.38
C LEU A 154 -0.81 15.79 6.66
N TRP A 155 -1.09 17.02 7.09
CA TRP A 155 -0.39 18.22 6.61
C TRP A 155 0.49 18.78 7.74
N PRO A 156 1.80 18.54 7.72
CA PRO A 156 2.69 19.10 8.72
C PRO A 156 2.73 20.63 8.66
N GLY A 157 2.63 21.29 9.80
CA GLY A 157 2.69 22.76 9.92
C GLY A 157 3.95 23.40 9.34
N TYR A 158 5.00 22.63 9.08
CA TYR A 158 6.28 23.12 8.56
C TYR A 158 6.35 23.25 7.03
N THR A 159 5.40 22.70 6.26
CA THR A 159 5.41 22.73 4.78
C THR A 159 4.30 23.62 4.21
N GLU A 160 4.61 24.31 3.11
CA GLU A 160 3.66 25.05 2.27
C GLU A 160 3.35 24.36 0.93
N GLN A 161 4.07 23.29 0.59
CA GLN A 161 3.94 22.57 -0.69
C GLN A 161 3.74 21.08 -0.43
N LEU A 162 2.53 20.72 0.01
CA LEU A 162 2.10 19.34 0.15
C LEU A 162 1.70 18.77 -1.21
N ASP A 163 2.07 17.52 -1.44
CA ASP A 163 1.89 16.83 -2.71
C ASP A 163 1.46 15.38 -2.50
N PHE A 164 0.78 14.81 -3.49
CA PHE A 164 0.52 13.38 -3.60
C PHE A 164 1.51 12.76 -4.60
N GLU A 165 1.71 11.45 -4.50
CA GLU A 165 2.48 10.69 -5.47
C GLU A 165 1.65 9.49 -5.91
N LEU A 166 1.30 9.41 -7.21
CA LEU A 166 0.60 8.27 -7.77
C LEU A 166 1.57 7.12 -7.99
N GLU A 167 1.58 6.18 -7.04
CA GLU A 167 2.48 5.04 -7.11
C GLU A 167 1.78 3.69 -6.97
N LEU A 168 2.52 2.65 -7.37
CA LEU A 168 2.19 1.26 -7.15
C LEU A 168 3.37 0.59 -6.45
N GLY A 169 3.09 -0.37 -5.57
CA GLY A 169 4.12 -1.26 -5.04
C GLY A 169 3.58 -2.67 -4.81
N PHE A 170 4.49 -3.56 -4.45
CA PHE A 170 4.17 -4.96 -4.19
C PHE A 170 4.62 -5.43 -2.82
N PHE A 171 3.90 -6.40 -2.28
CA PHE A 171 4.27 -7.09 -1.05
C PHE A 171 5.03 -8.38 -1.32
N THR A 172 5.95 -8.74 -0.44
CA THR A 172 6.65 -10.03 -0.45
C THR A 172 5.85 -11.10 0.30
N ASN A 173 5.93 -12.36 -0.14
CA ASN A 173 5.31 -13.52 0.52
C ASN A 173 6.31 -14.55 1.08
N GLY A 174 7.61 -14.35 0.91
CA GLY A 174 8.62 -15.32 1.31
C GLY A 174 9.89 -14.67 1.84
N HIS A 175 10.75 -15.52 2.42
CA HIS A 175 12.10 -15.13 2.81
C HIS A 175 13.10 -15.45 1.70
N GLY A 176 14.04 -14.55 1.44
CA GLY A 176 15.07 -14.76 0.43
C GLY A 176 16.30 -13.88 0.64
N ARG A 177 17.41 -14.26 0.01
CA ARG A 177 18.67 -13.51 0.00
C ARG A 177 19.43 -13.87 -1.27
N ASN A 178 20.02 -12.88 -1.94
CA ASN A 178 20.74 -13.03 -3.21
C ASN A 178 19.92 -13.76 -4.28
N LEU A 179 18.65 -13.39 -4.40
CA LEU A 179 17.73 -14.00 -5.35
C LEU A 179 18.10 -13.60 -6.78
N SER A 180 17.98 -14.54 -7.70
CA SER A 180 17.79 -14.21 -9.13
C SER A 180 16.39 -13.60 -9.37
N PRO A 181 16.17 -12.87 -10.47
CA PRO A 181 14.83 -12.41 -10.84
C PRO A 181 13.79 -13.55 -10.93
N ASP A 182 14.19 -14.71 -11.45
CA ASP A 182 13.30 -15.88 -11.53
C ASP A 182 12.86 -16.35 -10.14
N GLU A 183 13.78 -16.48 -9.19
CA GLU A 183 13.45 -16.83 -7.79
C GLU A 183 12.63 -15.73 -7.11
N ALA A 184 12.96 -14.47 -7.38
CA ALA A 184 12.28 -13.32 -6.82
C ALA A 184 10.81 -13.24 -7.28
N SER A 185 10.52 -13.59 -8.54
CA SER A 185 9.15 -13.56 -9.09
C SER A 185 8.17 -14.39 -8.26
N GLY A 186 8.60 -15.56 -7.76
CA GLY A 186 7.80 -16.44 -6.91
C GLY A 186 7.55 -15.90 -5.51
N LEU A 187 8.28 -14.86 -5.09
CA LEU A 187 8.16 -14.25 -3.77
C LEU A 187 7.28 -13.00 -3.73
N ILE A 188 6.63 -12.65 -4.83
CA ILE A 188 5.73 -11.49 -4.92
C ILE A 188 4.31 -11.94 -4.58
N ALA A 189 3.71 -11.33 -3.55
CA ALA A 189 2.37 -11.65 -3.07
C ALA A 189 1.27 -11.03 -3.94
N GLY A 190 1.48 -9.78 -4.34
CA GLY A 190 0.49 -8.95 -5.00
C GLY A 190 0.81 -7.47 -4.87
N VAL A 191 0.00 -6.64 -5.51
CA VAL A 191 0.20 -5.19 -5.63
C VAL A 191 -0.89 -4.39 -4.91
N THR A 192 -0.55 -3.18 -4.49
CA THR A 192 -1.50 -2.16 -4.00
C THR A 192 -1.06 -0.79 -4.47
N ILE A 193 -2.00 0.16 -4.47
CA ILE A 193 -1.70 1.59 -4.68
C ILE A 193 -0.96 2.10 -3.44
N PHE A 194 -0.01 3.01 -3.69
CA PHE A 194 0.79 3.70 -2.69
C PHE A 194 0.76 5.21 -2.99
N ASN A 195 0.49 6.00 -1.96
CA ASN A 195 0.56 7.46 -2.02
C ASN A 195 1.66 7.94 -1.06
N ASP A 196 2.82 8.30 -1.61
CA ASP A 196 3.94 8.80 -0.83
C ASP A 196 3.87 10.32 -0.66
N VAL A 197 3.01 10.74 0.28
CA VAL A 197 2.68 12.15 0.51
C VAL A 197 3.95 12.94 0.80
N SER A 198 4.14 14.02 0.04
CA SER A 198 5.41 14.72 -0.01
C SER A 198 5.29 16.18 0.42
N ALA A 199 6.16 16.62 1.32
CA ALA A 199 6.40 18.03 1.60
C ALA A 199 7.57 18.51 0.72
N ARG A 200 7.28 18.97 -0.50
CA ARG A 200 8.30 19.17 -1.55
C ARG A 200 9.34 20.24 -1.21
N ASP A 201 8.90 21.33 -0.62
CA ASP A 201 9.76 22.41 -0.12
C ASP A 201 10.79 21.92 0.91
N ILE A 202 10.36 21.02 1.82
CA ILE A 202 11.23 20.38 2.80
C ILE A 202 12.14 19.34 2.14
N GLN A 203 11.56 18.47 1.31
CA GLN A 203 12.27 17.40 0.61
C GLN A 203 13.43 17.96 -0.22
N MET A 204 13.19 19.01 -1.01
CA MET A 204 14.26 19.62 -1.81
C MET A 204 15.33 20.30 -0.97
N PHE A 205 14.93 20.94 0.13
CA PHE A 205 15.87 21.57 1.03
C PHE A 205 16.77 20.54 1.74
N GLU A 206 16.21 19.46 2.27
CA GLU A 206 16.99 18.42 2.96
C GLU A 206 17.86 17.59 1.99
N MET A 207 17.38 17.34 0.77
CA MET A 207 18.14 16.62 -0.24
C MET A 207 19.38 17.38 -0.73
N SER A 208 19.50 18.69 -0.45
CA SER A 208 20.75 19.43 -0.66
C SER A 208 21.95 18.87 0.14
N LEU A 209 21.69 18.07 1.17
CA LEU A 209 22.71 17.39 1.98
C LEU A 209 23.01 15.96 1.52
N THR A 210 22.41 15.49 0.43
CA THR A 210 22.71 14.19 -0.22
C THR A 210 22.50 12.93 0.65
N ILE A 211 21.69 13.03 1.71
CA ILE A 211 21.31 11.90 2.57
C ILE A 211 19.96 11.26 2.20
N GLY A 212 19.32 11.76 1.14
CA GLY A 212 18.01 11.30 0.68
C GLY A 212 16.83 12.00 1.38
N PRO A 213 15.59 11.65 1.00
CA PRO A 213 14.39 12.14 1.68
C PRO A 213 14.33 11.69 3.15
N SER A 214 13.78 12.55 4.00
CA SER A 214 13.52 12.27 5.41
C SER A 214 12.23 12.94 5.87
N LYS A 215 12.29 14.15 6.44
CA LYS A 215 11.10 14.89 6.88
C LYS A 215 10.17 15.29 5.76
N GLY A 216 10.66 15.36 4.52
CA GLY A 216 9.81 15.51 3.34
C GLY A 216 8.83 14.36 3.10
N LYS A 217 9.01 13.19 3.73
CA LYS A 217 8.27 11.95 3.46
C LYS A 217 7.81 11.19 4.73
N ASP A 218 8.55 11.28 5.82
CA ASP A 218 8.36 10.49 7.05
C ASP A 218 7.02 10.69 7.80
N PHE A 219 6.18 11.63 7.39
CA PHE A 219 5.03 12.08 8.16
C PHE A 219 3.72 11.39 7.78
N CYS A 220 3.54 10.96 6.53
CA CYS A 220 2.28 10.38 6.08
C CYS A 220 2.46 9.65 4.76
N THR A 221 1.92 8.45 4.68
CA THR A 221 1.89 7.65 3.47
C THR A 221 0.59 6.87 3.45
N ALA A 222 -0.09 6.74 2.31
CA ALA A 222 -1.34 5.98 2.22
C ALA A 222 -1.18 4.72 1.36
N MET A 223 -1.91 3.65 1.70
CA MET A 223 -1.92 2.39 0.95
C MET A 223 -3.34 1.82 0.85
N GLY A 224 -3.68 1.24 -0.29
CA GLY A 224 -4.90 0.44 -0.43
C GLY A 224 -5.54 0.49 -1.83
N PRO A 225 -6.84 0.19 -1.93
CA PRO A 225 -7.72 -0.27 -0.84
C PRO A 225 -7.52 -1.75 -0.46
N CYS A 226 -6.85 -2.53 -1.30
CA CYS A 226 -6.58 -3.95 -1.11
C CYS A 226 -5.25 -4.36 -1.74
N VAL A 227 -4.74 -5.54 -1.40
CA VAL A 227 -3.71 -6.21 -2.21
C VAL A 227 -4.39 -7.04 -3.28
N LEU A 228 -4.14 -6.73 -4.55
CA LEU A 228 -4.51 -7.59 -5.69
C LEU A 228 -3.41 -8.63 -5.89
N THR A 229 -3.75 -9.91 -5.76
CA THR A 229 -2.76 -10.99 -5.84
C THR A 229 -2.29 -11.26 -7.27
N MET A 230 -1.06 -11.76 -7.40
CA MET A 230 -0.37 -11.87 -8.71
C MET A 230 -1.06 -12.78 -9.74
N ASP A 231 -1.99 -13.65 -9.35
CA ASP A 231 -2.82 -14.44 -10.27
C ASP A 231 -3.77 -13.59 -11.14
N GLU A 232 -4.07 -12.36 -10.74
CA GLU A 232 -4.93 -11.42 -11.48
C GLU A 232 -4.15 -10.22 -12.05
N VAL A 233 -2.81 -10.21 -11.95
CA VAL A 233 -1.96 -9.06 -12.29
C VAL A 233 -1.10 -9.34 -13.52
N ASP A 234 -1.24 -8.49 -14.53
CA ASP A 234 -0.15 -8.24 -15.48
C ASP A 234 0.64 -7.04 -14.96
N GLU A 235 1.88 -7.25 -14.55
CA GLU A 235 2.68 -6.18 -13.94
C GLU A 235 2.91 -5.01 -14.91
N TRP A 236 2.88 -5.23 -16.22
CA TRP A 236 3.15 -4.20 -17.25
C TRP A 236 1.89 -3.49 -17.76
N ASP A 237 0.69 -3.93 -17.38
CA ASP A 237 -0.58 -3.39 -17.87
C ASP A 237 -1.52 -2.99 -16.73
N ILE A 238 -1.07 -2.05 -15.89
CA ILE A 238 -1.90 -1.44 -14.85
C ILE A 238 -2.05 0.04 -15.17
N THR A 239 -3.23 0.41 -15.67
CA THR A 239 -3.60 1.83 -15.84
C THR A 239 -3.83 2.47 -14.48
N MET A 240 -3.34 3.69 -14.31
CA MET A 240 -3.41 4.45 -13.07
C MET A 240 -3.94 5.87 -13.33
N THR A 241 -4.70 6.42 -12.40
CA THR A 241 -5.27 7.78 -12.51
C THR A 241 -5.29 8.46 -11.15
N ALA A 242 -4.91 9.74 -11.10
CA ALA A 242 -5.09 10.59 -9.93
C ALA A 242 -6.17 11.62 -10.20
N ARG A 243 -7.16 11.70 -9.30
CA ARG A 243 -8.20 12.73 -9.29
C ARG A 243 -8.13 13.55 -8.01
N ILE A 244 -8.23 14.87 -8.16
CA ILE A 244 -8.36 15.78 -7.02
C ILE A 244 -9.71 16.49 -7.16
N ASN A 245 -10.60 16.30 -6.20
CA ASN A 245 -11.97 16.83 -6.23
C ASN A 245 -12.70 16.50 -7.54
N ASP A 246 -12.73 15.22 -7.92
CA ASP A 246 -13.32 14.69 -9.16
C ASP A 246 -12.62 15.13 -10.48
N GLU A 247 -11.62 16.01 -10.43
CA GLU A 247 -10.84 16.43 -11.60
C GLU A 247 -9.64 15.50 -11.81
N VAL A 248 -9.50 14.91 -13.00
CA VAL A 248 -8.30 14.14 -13.35
C VAL A 248 -7.10 15.08 -13.47
N TRP A 249 -6.11 14.90 -12.60
CA TRP A 249 -4.85 15.65 -12.62
C TRP A 249 -3.75 14.87 -13.35
N ALA A 250 -3.71 13.54 -13.18
CA ALA A 250 -2.70 12.68 -13.77
C ALA A 250 -3.29 11.36 -14.27
N SER A 251 -2.68 10.79 -15.31
CA SER A 251 -2.95 9.44 -15.80
C SER A 251 -1.62 8.80 -16.21
N GLY A 252 -1.41 7.55 -15.83
CA GLY A 252 -0.18 6.82 -16.10
C GLY A 252 -0.42 5.32 -16.28
N THR A 253 0.67 4.59 -16.49
CA THR A 253 0.67 3.13 -16.58
C THR A 253 1.96 2.59 -16.01
N THR A 254 1.94 1.34 -15.53
CA THR A 254 3.14 0.65 -15.07
C THR A 254 4.08 0.26 -16.22
N GLU A 255 3.64 0.27 -17.48
CA GLU A 255 4.40 -0.18 -18.66
C GLU A 255 5.79 0.48 -18.79
N HIS A 256 5.93 1.74 -18.39
CA HIS A 256 7.12 2.56 -18.70
C HIS A 256 8.22 2.54 -17.63
N ARG A 257 8.10 1.66 -16.62
CA ARG A 257 9.16 1.49 -15.62
C ARG A 257 10.38 0.80 -16.21
N GLN A 258 11.55 1.11 -15.67
CA GLN A 258 12.81 0.54 -16.14
C GLN A 258 13.02 -0.91 -15.70
N PHE A 259 12.52 -1.29 -14.52
CA PHE A 259 12.79 -2.59 -13.90
C PHE A 259 11.48 -3.32 -13.60
N SER A 260 11.45 -4.63 -13.86
CA SER A 260 10.37 -5.53 -13.43
C SER A 260 10.29 -5.61 -11.90
N PHE A 261 9.17 -6.07 -11.35
CA PHE A 261 9.05 -6.31 -9.91
C PHE A 261 10.09 -7.33 -9.43
N ALA A 262 10.36 -8.33 -10.26
CA ALA A 262 11.34 -9.37 -10.03
C ALA A 262 12.78 -8.82 -9.95
N GLU A 263 13.16 -7.90 -10.84
CA GLU A 263 14.47 -7.24 -10.80
C GLU A 263 14.62 -6.35 -9.57
N VAL A 264 13.58 -5.59 -9.23
CA VAL A 264 13.55 -4.75 -8.02
C VAL A 264 13.76 -5.61 -6.77
N LEU A 265 13.05 -6.74 -6.65
CA LEU A 265 13.19 -7.64 -5.50
C LEU A 265 14.52 -8.41 -5.49
N ALA A 266 15.01 -8.85 -6.65
CA ALA A 266 16.32 -9.47 -6.77
C ALA A 266 17.43 -8.52 -6.28
N TRP A 267 17.38 -7.26 -6.72
CA TRP A 267 18.28 -6.21 -6.25
C TRP A 267 18.15 -5.95 -4.74
N ALA A 268 16.91 -5.83 -4.24
CA ALA A 268 16.64 -5.65 -2.80
C ALA A 268 17.23 -6.76 -1.94
N SER A 269 17.28 -7.99 -2.47
CA SER A 269 17.82 -9.16 -1.77
C SER A 269 19.34 -9.31 -1.90
N LEU A 270 20.00 -8.49 -2.72
CA LEU A 270 21.43 -8.65 -2.98
C LEU A 270 22.23 -8.28 -1.73
N SER A 271 22.81 -9.28 -1.08
CA SER A 271 23.49 -9.18 0.22
C SER A 271 22.61 -8.66 1.36
N GLU A 272 21.29 -8.75 1.24
CA GLU A 272 20.31 -8.36 2.25
C GLU A 272 19.17 -9.40 2.29
N ASP A 273 18.71 -9.77 3.48
CA ASP A 273 17.57 -10.68 3.60
C ASP A 273 16.28 -9.91 3.30
N VAL A 274 15.33 -10.52 2.61
CA VAL A 274 13.94 -10.06 2.46
C VAL A 274 13.02 -11.01 3.22
N TYR A 275 11.95 -10.50 3.81
CA TYR A 275 10.97 -11.23 4.61
C TYR A 275 9.56 -11.03 4.07
N PRO A 276 8.60 -11.93 4.36
CA PRO A 276 7.20 -11.73 4.03
C PRO A 276 6.61 -10.46 4.66
N GLY A 277 5.75 -9.76 3.94
CA GLY A 277 5.09 -8.53 4.40
C GLY A 277 5.98 -7.28 4.35
N GLU A 278 7.07 -7.32 3.58
CA GLU A 278 7.77 -6.11 3.15
C GLU A 278 7.09 -5.51 1.93
N PHE A 279 7.19 -4.19 1.81
CA PHE A 279 6.62 -3.46 0.70
C PHE A 279 7.72 -2.77 -0.12
N LEU A 280 7.64 -2.93 -1.44
CA LEU A 280 8.54 -2.31 -2.40
C LEU A 280 7.70 -1.47 -3.36
N ALA A 281 7.72 -0.15 -3.18
CA ALA A 281 7.07 0.81 -4.09
C ALA A 281 7.96 1.06 -5.30
N LEU A 282 7.37 1.36 -6.46
CA LEU A 282 8.09 1.47 -7.73
C LEU A 282 8.48 2.91 -8.06
N GLY A 283 8.09 3.86 -7.22
CA GLY A 283 8.16 5.28 -7.49
C GLY A 283 6.97 5.79 -8.29
N THR A 284 6.89 7.10 -8.34
CA THR A 284 5.79 7.83 -8.96
C THR A 284 5.77 7.58 -10.47
N VAL A 285 4.60 7.25 -11.00
CA VAL A 285 4.41 7.15 -12.45
C VAL A 285 4.67 8.52 -13.09
N GLY A 286 5.18 8.56 -14.32
CA GLY A 286 5.45 9.83 -15.01
C GLY A 286 4.23 10.76 -15.06
N GLY A 287 4.40 12.02 -14.66
CA GLY A 287 3.31 13.00 -14.55
C GLY A 287 2.36 12.75 -13.37
N GLY A 288 2.72 11.83 -12.47
CA GLY A 288 1.88 11.29 -11.39
C GLY A 288 1.90 12.07 -10.09
N CYS A 289 2.55 13.23 -10.03
CA CYS A 289 2.57 14.08 -8.83
C CYS A 289 2.39 15.56 -9.15
N GLY A 290 1.95 16.32 -8.14
CA GLY A 290 1.75 17.76 -8.24
C GLY A 290 3.01 18.54 -8.57
N LEU A 291 4.17 18.07 -8.12
CA LEU A 291 5.48 18.63 -8.50
C LEU A 291 5.65 18.73 -10.03
N GLU A 292 5.39 17.64 -10.75
CA GLU A 292 5.55 17.57 -12.21
C GLU A 292 4.48 18.36 -12.97
N LEU A 293 3.33 18.54 -12.32
CA LEU A 293 2.17 19.25 -12.86
C LEU A 293 2.18 20.76 -12.54
N ASP A 294 3.06 21.21 -11.64
CA ASP A 294 2.98 22.53 -10.96
C ASP A 294 1.58 22.79 -10.36
N ARG A 295 1.02 21.77 -9.69
CA ARG A 295 -0.28 21.82 -9.00
C ARG A 295 -0.14 21.30 -7.58
N TRP A 296 -0.81 21.93 -6.62
CA TRP A 296 -0.60 21.63 -5.19
C TRP A 296 -1.93 21.39 -4.49
N ILE A 297 -2.06 20.23 -3.84
CA ILE A 297 -3.25 19.89 -3.04
C ILE A 297 -3.38 20.83 -1.84
N GLN A 298 -4.61 21.13 -1.44
CA GLN A 298 -4.96 22.06 -0.37
C GLN A 298 -5.76 21.36 0.73
N PRO A 299 -5.78 21.90 1.97
CA PRO A 299 -6.61 21.35 3.04
C PRO A 299 -8.08 21.24 2.61
N GLY A 300 -8.68 20.07 2.79
CA GLY A 300 -10.05 19.76 2.38
C GLY A 300 -10.18 19.14 0.98
N ASP A 301 -9.13 19.14 0.15
CA ASP A 301 -9.15 18.44 -1.13
C ASP A 301 -9.33 16.93 -0.93
N VAL A 302 -10.06 16.29 -1.84
CA VAL A 302 -10.20 14.84 -1.90
C VAL A 302 -9.23 14.32 -2.95
N VAL A 303 -8.26 13.51 -2.52
CA VAL A 303 -7.28 12.84 -3.37
C VAL A 303 -7.76 11.41 -3.61
N GLU A 304 -7.95 11.04 -4.87
CA GLU A 304 -8.33 9.69 -5.30
C GLU A 304 -7.30 9.15 -6.28
N LEU A 305 -6.61 8.09 -5.88
CA LEU A 305 -5.69 7.35 -6.72
C LEU A 305 -6.36 6.03 -7.10
N GLU A 306 -6.51 5.78 -8.40
CA GLU A 306 -7.14 4.58 -8.94
C GLU A 306 -6.13 3.76 -9.72
N ALA A 307 -6.22 2.43 -9.61
CA ALA A 307 -5.46 1.49 -10.41
C ALA A 307 -6.34 0.32 -10.87
N SER A 308 -6.20 -0.07 -12.14
CA SER A 308 -6.95 -1.17 -12.75
C SER A 308 -6.91 -2.44 -11.90
N GLY A 309 -8.09 -3.01 -11.64
CA GLY A 309 -8.24 -4.25 -10.86
C GLY A 309 -8.14 -4.09 -9.33
N ILE A 310 -7.44 -3.07 -8.83
CA ILE A 310 -7.24 -2.82 -7.39
C ILE A 310 -8.38 -1.98 -6.81
N GLY A 311 -8.82 -0.95 -7.54
CA GLY A 311 -9.84 0.00 -7.10
C GLY A 311 -9.24 1.37 -6.78
N THR A 312 -9.86 2.10 -5.85
CA THR A 312 -9.50 3.49 -5.54
C THR A 312 -9.03 3.63 -4.09
N LEU A 313 -7.83 4.18 -3.91
CA LEU A 313 -7.34 4.71 -2.64
C LEU A 313 -7.78 6.18 -2.54
N ARG A 314 -8.66 6.46 -1.59
CA ARG A 314 -9.25 7.79 -1.39
C ARG A 314 -8.85 8.34 -0.03
N ASN A 315 -8.35 9.57 0.01
CA ASN A 315 -8.04 10.27 1.26
C ASN A 315 -8.42 11.75 1.15
N THR A 316 -8.84 12.37 2.25
CA THR A 316 -9.08 13.83 2.30
C THR A 316 -7.89 14.51 2.95
N VAL A 317 -7.44 15.63 2.37
CA VAL A 317 -6.33 16.41 2.93
C VAL A 317 -6.76 17.05 4.25
N GLY A 318 -6.05 16.71 5.33
CA GLY A 318 -6.31 17.25 6.66
C GLY A 318 -5.94 18.73 6.79
N PRO A 319 -6.35 19.37 7.91
CA PRO A 319 -5.91 20.72 8.21
C PRO A 319 -4.40 20.76 8.45
N LYS A 320 -3.78 21.89 8.11
CA LYS A 320 -2.39 22.16 8.46
C LYS A 320 -2.20 22.17 9.97
N GLU A 321 -1.25 21.35 10.44
CA GLU A 321 -0.97 21.20 11.87
C GLU A 321 -0.46 22.53 12.48
N THR A 322 -0.91 22.83 13.69
CA THR A 322 -0.37 23.94 14.50
C THR A 322 0.49 23.40 15.64
N TYR A 323 1.70 23.93 15.77
CA TYR A 323 2.62 23.47 16.81
C TYR A 323 2.46 24.23 18.13
N PRO A 324 2.68 23.56 19.28
CA PRO A 324 2.73 24.26 20.56
C PRO A 324 3.96 25.19 20.64
N PRO A 325 3.92 26.26 21.45
CA PRO A 325 5.06 27.17 21.62
C PRO A 325 6.34 26.42 22.03
N GLY A 326 7.44 26.66 21.32
CA GLY A 326 8.74 26.06 21.59
C GLY A 326 8.99 24.69 20.95
N ALA A 327 8.04 24.13 20.20
CA ALA A 327 8.28 22.94 19.40
C ALA A 327 9.31 23.21 18.28
N GLY A 328 10.15 22.21 17.98
CA GLY A 328 11.19 22.30 16.96
C GLY A 328 12.51 22.87 17.51
N ILE A 329 13.29 23.50 16.63
CA ILE A 329 14.63 24.03 16.94
C ILE A 329 14.75 25.49 16.50
N ALA A 330 15.57 26.27 17.21
CA ALA A 330 15.67 27.72 16.97
C ALA A 330 16.25 28.10 15.59
N SER A 331 17.07 27.24 14.99
CA SER A 331 17.68 27.46 13.66
C SER A 331 16.70 27.23 12.52
N TYR A 332 15.65 26.44 12.71
CA TYR A 332 14.63 26.20 11.71
C TYR A 332 13.56 27.30 11.75
N LYS A 333 13.22 27.84 10.58
CA LYS A 333 12.33 29.02 10.46
C LYS A 333 11.03 28.73 9.70
N GLY A 334 10.70 27.45 9.49
CA GLY A 334 9.56 27.03 8.68
C GLY A 334 9.98 26.67 7.25
N SER A 335 8.98 26.62 6.36
CA SER A 335 9.16 26.29 4.94
C SER A 335 10.30 27.12 4.32
N PRO A 336 11.31 26.46 3.73
CA PRO A 336 12.37 27.12 2.99
C PRO A 336 11.81 27.88 1.78
N PRO A 337 12.44 28.99 1.34
CA PRO A 337 12.06 29.70 0.12
C PRO A 337 12.54 28.95 -1.13
N VAL A 338 12.34 27.64 -1.17
CA VAL A 338 12.56 26.78 -2.34
C VAL A 338 11.20 26.68 -2.99
N HIS A 339 10.82 27.70 -3.77
CA HIS A 339 9.65 27.58 -4.61
C HIS A 339 9.98 26.61 -5.73
N VAL A 340 9.42 25.41 -5.62
CA VAL A 340 9.55 24.41 -6.67
C VAL A 340 8.55 24.79 -7.76
N HIS A 341 9.02 25.55 -8.74
CA HIS A 341 8.29 25.81 -9.98
C HIS A 341 9.14 25.28 -11.12
N HIS A 342 8.48 24.65 -12.10
CA HIS A 342 9.09 24.29 -13.38
C HIS A 342 9.38 25.53 -14.23
#